data_AF-A0A5N8A1B3-F1
#
_entry.id   AF-A0A5N8A1B3-F1
#
_cell.length_a   1.000
_cell.length_b   1.000
_cell.length_c   1.000
_cell.angle_alpha   90.00
_cell.angle_beta   90.00
_cell.angle_gamma   90.00
#
_symmetry.space_group_name_H-M   'P 1'
#
loop_
_entity.id
_entity.type
_entity.pdbx_description
1 polymer ?
#
loop_
_entity_poly.entity_id
_entity_poly.type
_entity_poly.pdbx_seq_one_letter_code
_entity_poly.pdbx_strand_id
1 'polypeptide(L)' 'RRRMIASAKLEAARAGRLVAQMAVQLHGGMGMTDELEVGDYFKRLTAVDLLLGDTAEQLAVLEVLA' A
#
# COMPACT_ATOMS: atom_id res chain seq x y z
N ARG A 1 -10.59 19.56 4.20
CA ARG A 1 -9.26 18.95 3.90
C ARG A 1 -9.15 17.50 4.33
N ARG A 2 -9.62 17.12 5.54
CA ARG A 2 -9.52 15.75 6.08
C ARG A 2 -10.03 14.65 5.14
N ARG A 3 -11.21 14.83 4.53
CA ARG A 3 -11.76 13.91 3.52
C ARG A 3 -10.81 13.65 2.34
N MET A 4 -10.25 14.71 1.75
CA MET A 4 -9.30 14.58 0.64
C MET A 4 -8.03 13.84 1.05
N ILE A 5 -7.52 14.07 2.27
CA ILE A 5 -6.33 13.37 2.79
C ILE A 5 -6.64 11.89 2.99
N ALA A 6 -7.79 11.56 3.59
CA ALA A 6 -8.22 10.17 3.78
C ALA A 6 -8.42 9.43 2.45
N SER A 7 -9.05 10.08 1.46
CA SER A 7 -9.17 9.53 0.11
C SER A 7 -7.81 9.31 -0.55
N ALA A 8 -6.90 10.29 -0.47
CA ALA A 8 -5.57 10.16 -1.06
C ALA A 8 -4.76 9.02 -0.40
N LYS A 9 -4.82 8.88 0.93
CA LYS A 9 -4.16 7.80 1.66
C LYS A 9 -4.75 6.43 1.31
N LEU A 10 -6.08 6.31 1.20
CA LEU A 10 -6.76 5.09 0.78
C LEU A 10 -6.33 4.65 -0.63
N GLU A 11 -6.29 5.59 -1.58
CA GLU A 11 -5.87 5.28 -2.95
C GLU A 11 -4.38 4.93 -3.03
N ALA A 12 -3.52 5.63 -2.30
CA ALA A 12 -2.09 5.30 -2.23
C ALA A 12 -1.85 3.88 -1.67
N ALA A 13 -2.60 3.49 -0.64
CA ALA A 13 -2.58 2.13 -0.08
C ALA A 13 -2.99 1.07 -1.11
N ARG A 14 -4.12 1.27 -1.80
CA ARG A 14 -4.61 0.35 -2.84
C ARG A 14 -3.62 0.20 -3.99
N ALA A 15 -3.16 1.31 -4.55
CA ALA A 15 -2.21 1.33 -5.64
C ALA A 15 -0.85 0.72 -5.24
N GLY A 16 -0.35 1.07 -4.05
CA GLY A 16 0.91 0.56 -3.52
C GLY A 16 0.90 -0.97 -3.38
N ARG A 17 -0.16 -1.54 -2.79
CA ARG A 17 -0.30 -3.01 -2.68
C ARG A 17 -0.35 -3.69 -4.04
N LEU A 18 -1.13 -3.15 -4.97
CA LEU A 18 -1.26 -3.71 -6.32
C LEU A 18 0.09 -3.74 -7.05
N VAL A 19 0.80 -2.60 -7.10
CA VAL A 19 2.09 -2.50 -7.78
C VAL A 19 3.13 -3.39 -7.11
N ALA A 20 3.19 -3.43 -5.78
CA ALA A 20 4.12 -4.29 -5.04
C ALA A 20 3.90 -5.78 -5.38
N GLN A 21 2.65 -6.25 -5.34
CA GLN A 21 2.31 -7.64 -5.63
C GLN A 21 2.59 -8.01 -7.07
N MET A 22 2.24 -7.16 -8.03
CA MET A 22 2.56 -7.39 -9.44
C MET A 22 4.06 -7.38 -9.70
N ALA A 23 4.80 -6.48 -9.06
CA ALA A 23 6.25 -6.42 -9.22
C ALA A 23 6.90 -7.72 -8.74
N VAL A 24 6.56 -8.22 -7.54
CA VAL A 24 7.04 -9.53 -7.07
C VAL A 24 6.64 -10.65 -8.04
N GLN A 25 5.38 -10.68 -8.48
CA GLN A 25 4.88 -11.73 -9.37
C GLN A 25 5.60 -11.77 -10.72
N LEU A 26 5.93 -10.62 -11.31
CA LEU A 26 6.69 -10.54 -12.57
C LEU A 26 8.09 -11.14 -12.46
N HIS A 27 8.68 -11.15 -11.26
CA HIS A 27 9.98 -11.75 -10.99
C HIS A 27 9.89 -13.21 -10.53
N GLY A 28 8.67 -13.74 -10.33
CA GLY A 28 8.45 -15.10 -9.83
C GLY A 28 9.08 -15.31 -8.45
N GLY A 29 9.64 -16.50 -8.21
CA GLY A 29 10.29 -16.84 -6.93
C GLY A 29 11.44 -15.90 -6.56
N MET A 30 12.20 -15.42 -7.55
CA MET A 30 13.30 -14.47 -7.36
C MET A 30 12.84 -13.12 -6.80
N GLY A 31 11.57 -12.73 -7.04
CA GLY A 31 11.03 -11.48 -6.52
C GLY A 31 10.87 -11.46 -4.99
N MET A 32 11.00 -12.62 -4.34
CA MET A 32 10.81 -12.78 -2.91
C MET A 32 12.11 -13.09 -2.15
N THR A 33 13.24 -13.06 -2.85
CA THR A 33 14.56 -13.31 -2.29
C THR A 33 15.34 -12.00 -2.14
N ASP A 34 16.51 -12.01 -1.50
CA ASP A 34 17.31 -10.80 -1.22
C ASP A 34 18.25 -10.41 -2.38
N GLU A 35 18.20 -11.15 -3.49
CA GLU A 35 18.97 -10.92 -4.71
C GLU A 35 18.44 -9.76 -5.55
N LEU A 36 17.18 -9.35 -5.33
CA LEU A 36 16.52 -8.26 -6.06
C LEU A 36 15.89 -7.26 -5.09
N GLU A 37 16.06 -5.96 -5.39
CA GLU A 37 15.49 -4.88 -4.57
C GLU A 37 13.95 -4.89 -4.51
N VAL A 38 13.27 -5.59 -5.43
CA VAL A 38 11.81 -5.67 -5.50
C VAL A 38 11.19 -6.20 -4.20
N GLY A 39 11.86 -7.14 -3.52
CA GLY A 39 11.45 -7.64 -2.21
C GLY A 39 11.48 -6.54 -1.15
N ASP A 40 12.48 -5.65 -1.18
CA ASP A 40 12.58 -4.53 -0.25
C ASP A 40 11.55 -3.44 -0.51
N TYR A 41 11.28 -3.13 -1.79
CA TYR A 41 10.18 -2.23 -2.15
C TYR A 41 8.82 -2.79 -1.73
N PHE A 42 8.60 -4.10 -1.87
CA PHE A 42 7.39 -4.77 -1.39
C PHE A 42 7.22 -4.61 0.14
N LYS A 43 8.28 -4.91 0.91
CA LYS A 43 8.30 -4.74 2.38
C LYS A 43 7.99 -3.29 2.76
N ARG A 44 8.61 -2.32 2.08
CA ARG A 44 8.41 -0.89 2.33
C ARG A 44 6.99 -0.42 2.01
N LEU A 45 6.42 -0.83 0.88
CA LEU A 45 5.04 -0.47 0.51
C LEU A 45 4.03 -1.10 1.47
N THR A 46 4.28 -2.32 1.94
CA THR A 46 3.49 -2.98 2.98
C THR A 46 3.53 -2.21 4.31
N ALA A 47 4.71 -1.73 4.71
CA ALA A 47 4.83 -0.89 5.91
C ALA A 47 4.13 0.47 5.74
N VAL A 48 4.28 1.12 4.59
CA VAL A 48 3.64 2.42 4.29
C VAL A 48 2.11 2.32 4.30
N ASP A 49 1.55 1.19 3.89
CA ASP A 49 0.11 0.94 3.95
C ASP A 49 -0.44 1.06 5.38
N LEU A 50 0.27 0.48 6.36
CA LEU A 50 -0.10 0.50 7.78
C LEU A 50 0.20 1.85 8.47
N LEU A 51 1.17 2.61 7.96
CA LEU A 51 1.52 3.91 8.54
C LEU A 51 0.40 4.94 8.37
N LEU A 52 0.20 5.76 9.40
CA LEU A 52 -0.80 6.84 9.45
C LEU A 52 -2.26 6.35 9.31
N GLY A 53 -2.48 5.09 9.67
CA GLY A 53 -3.77 4.44 9.65
C GLY A 53 -4.03 3.67 8.37
N ASP A 54 -4.55 2.46 8.54
CA ASP A 54 -4.73 1.48 7.48
C ASP A 54 -5.98 1.77 6.61
N THR A 55 -6.24 0.87 5.66
CA THR A 55 -7.39 0.98 4.75
C THR A 55 -8.74 1.04 5.49
N ALA A 56 -8.91 0.28 6.58
CA ALA A 56 -10.16 0.25 7.32
C ALA A 56 -10.37 1.57 8.08
N GLU A 57 -9.32 2.10 8.69
CA GLU A 57 -9.36 3.40 9.35
C GLU A 57 -9.69 4.54 8.36
N GLN A 58 -9.07 4.57 7.18
CA GLN A 58 -9.40 5.60 6.18
C GLN A 58 -10.84 5.48 5.66
N LEU A 59 -11.35 4.25 5.49
CA LEU A 59 -12.75 4.04 5.11
C LEU A 59 -13.71 4.59 6.17
N ALA A 60 -13.47 4.27 7.45
CA ALA A 60 -14.28 4.79 8.55
C ALA A 60 -14.27 6.33 8.61
N VAL A 61 -13.10 6.96 8.38
CA VAL A 61 -13.00 8.43 8.30
C VAL A 61 -13.84 8.98 7.13
N LEU A 62 -13.84 8.31 5.97
CA LEU A 62 -14.62 8.74 4.82
C LEU A 62 -16.11 8.57 5.01
N GLU A 63 -16.54 7.50 5.71
CA GLU A 63 -17.95 7.27 6.07
C GLU A 63 -18.49 8.34 7.01
N VAL A 64 -17.70 8.75 8.02
CA VAL A 64 -18.11 9.81 8.97
C VAL A 64 -18.14 11.19 8.30
N LEU A 65 -17.31 11.40 7.28
CA LEU A 65 -17.22 12.66 6.53
C LEU A 65 -18.05 12.64 5.23
N ALA A 66 -18.84 11.58 5.01
CA ALA A 66 -19.68 11.38 3.84
C ALA A 66 -20.83 12.38 3.84
#